data_AF-A0A660VU95-F1
#
_entry.id   AF-A0A660VU95-F1
#
_cell.length_a   1.000
_cell.length_b   1.000
_cell.length_c   1.000
_cell.angle_alpha   90.00
_cell.angle_beta   90.00
_cell.angle_gamma   90.00
#
_symmetry.space_group_name_H-M   'P 1'
#
loop_
_entity.id
_entity.type
_entity.pdbx_description
1 polymer ?
#
loop_
_entity_poly.entity_id
_entity_poly.type
_entity_poly.pdbx_seq_one_letter_code
_entity_poly.pdbx_strand_id
1 'polypeptide(L)'
;MDSMKSPLARIGLAIAVTAILVVIVRDRLDARDLSGWETLAAARVDGLTAEELEQVWIEVDGTSAEPWAGYYLAMQLYTDGTDLDRAHQVADSTIRAFPGHAVAPMLDDLLAALDSYSPGA
;
A
#
# COMPACT_ATOMS: atom_id res chain seq x y z
N MET A 1 -30.37 44.30 -6.43
CA MET A 1 -29.25 43.37 -6.74
C MET A 1 -28.24 43.42 -5.60
N ASP A 2 -28.66 43.14 -4.36
CA ASP A 2 -27.87 43.32 -3.13
C ASP A 2 -28.00 42.09 -2.22
N SER A 3 -27.58 40.92 -2.71
CA SER A 3 -27.55 39.70 -1.88
C SER A 3 -26.14 39.13 -1.67
N MET A 4 -25.09 39.86 -2.10
CA MET A 4 -23.69 39.43 -2.01
C MET A 4 -22.84 40.14 -0.92
N LYS A 5 -23.47 40.82 0.04
CA LYS A 5 -22.77 41.56 1.12
C LYS A 5 -22.94 40.95 2.52
N SER A 6 -23.56 39.77 2.65
CA SER A 6 -23.65 39.10 3.95
C SER A 6 -22.42 38.21 4.18
N PRO A 7 -21.65 38.41 5.27
CA PRO A 7 -20.52 37.54 5.62
C PRO A 7 -20.96 36.07 5.78
N LEU A 8 -22.22 35.82 6.17
CA LEU A 8 -22.78 34.49 6.31
C LEU A 8 -22.92 33.76 4.97
N ALA A 9 -23.22 34.46 3.87
CA ALA A 9 -23.31 33.86 2.54
C ALA A 9 -21.92 33.43 2.03
N ARG A 10 -20.86 34.18 2.39
CA ARG A 10 -19.47 33.82 2.06
C ARG A 10 -18.99 32.62 2.86
N ILE A 11 -19.33 32.56 4.14
CA ILE A 11 -19.02 31.41 5.02
C ILE A 11 -19.76 30.16 4.53
N GLY A 12 -21.04 30.27 4.19
CA GLY A 12 -21.82 29.16 3.63
C GLY A 12 -21.25 28.65 2.31
N LEU A 13 -20.84 29.55 1.42
CA LEU A 13 -20.19 29.18 0.15
C LEU A 13 -18.83 28.50 0.39
N ALA A 14 -18.02 29.00 1.32
CA ALA A 14 -16.73 28.39 1.66
C ALA A 14 -16.91 26.96 2.21
N ILE A 15 -17.87 26.74 3.11
CA ILE A 15 -18.19 25.41 3.64
C ILE A 15 -18.65 24.47 2.52
N ALA A 16 -19.52 24.95 1.62
CA ALA A 16 -20.01 24.14 0.51
C ALA A 16 -18.87 23.73 -0.44
N VAL A 17 -17.95 24.64 -0.77
CA VAL A 17 -16.77 24.33 -1.60
C VAL A 17 -15.85 23.32 -0.89
N THR A 18 -15.59 23.50 0.40
CA THR A 18 -14.78 22.54 1.17
C THR A 18 -15.41 21.16 1.22
N ALA A 19 -16.73 21.07 1.42
CA ALA A 19 -17.44 19.79 1.44
C ALA A 19 -17.34 19.07 0.08
N ILE A 20 -17.50 19.79 -1.03
CA ILE A 20 -17.34 19.22 -2.38
C ILE A 20 -15.90 18.71 -2.60
N LEU A 21 -14.89 19.48 -2.18
CA LEU A 21 -13.50 19.06 -2.29
C LEU A 21 -13.21 17.79 -1.49
N VAL A 22 -13.76 17.67 -0.28
CA VAL A 22 -13.61 16.47 0.55
C VAL A 22 -14.22 15.25 -0.15
N VAL A 23 -15.40 15.39 -0.75
CA VAL A 23 -16.04 14.29 -1.52
C VAL A 23 -15.17 13.88 -2.71
N ILE A 24 -14.69 14.84 -3.50
CA ILE A 24 -13.83 14.55 -4.68
C ILE A 24 -12.53 13.86 -4.26
N VAL A 25 -11.90 14.30 -3.16
CA VAL A 25 -10.68 13.68 -2.64
C VAL A 25 -10.97 12.26 -2.19
N ARG A 26 -12.09 12.04 -1.48
CA ARG A 26 -12.47 10.70 -1.01
C ARG A 26 -12.75 9.75 -2.16
N ASP A 27 -13.53 10.16 -3.16
CA ASP A 27 -13.82 9.35 -4.35
C ASP A 27 -12.52 8.98 -5.10
N ARG A 28 -11.54 9.90 -5.15
CA ARG A 28 -10.23 9.63 -5.75
C ARG A 28 -9.40 8.65 -4.94
N LEU A 29 -9.44 8.73 -3.61
CA LEU A 29 -8.74 7.78 -2.74
C LEU A 29 -9.37 6.40 -2.84
N ASP A 30 -10.69 6.30 -2.83
CA ASP A 30 -11.43 5.04 -2.98
C ASP A 30 -11.15 4.40 -4.35
N ALA A 31 -11.11 5.20 -5.42
CA ALA A 31 -10.76 4.71 -6.77
C ALA A 31 -9.29 4.26 -6.87
N ARG A 32 -8.37 4.99 -6.23
CA ARG A 32 -6.94 4.61 -6.17
C ARG A 32 -6.77 3.30 -5.41
N ASP A 33 -7.46 3.14 -4.29
CA ASP A 33 -7.44 1.91 -3.49
C ASP A 33 -7.98 0.72 -4.29
N LEU A 34 -9.10 0.89 -4.99
CA LEU A 34 -9.65 -0.15 -5.85
C LEU A 34 -8.65 -0.54 -6.96
N SER A 35 -8.05 0.45 -7.62
CA SER A 35 -7.03 0.20 -8.66
C SER A 35 -5.83 -0.57 -8.11
N GLY A 36 -5.37 -0.26 -6.89
CA GLY A 36 -4.27 -0.98 -6.26
C GLY A 36 -4.60 -2.47 -6.04
N TRP A 37 -5.83 -2.77 -5.62
CA TRP A 37 -6.30 -4.15 -5.49
C TRP A 37 -6.42 -4.87 -6.82
N GLU A 38 -6.89 -4.19 -7.87
CA GLU A 38 -6.98 -4.77 -9.22
C GLU A 38 -5.59 -5.14 -9.77
N THR A 39 -4.61 -4.26 -9.63
CA THR A 39 -3.21 -4.52 -10.02
C THR A 39 -2.66 -5.74 -9.27
N LEU A 40 -2.84 -5.79 -7.95
CA LEU A 40 -2.37 -6.91 -7.14
C LEU A 40 -3.08 -8.23 -7.48
N ALA A 41 -4.39 -8.17 -7.78
CA ALA A 41 -5.16 -9.35 -8.16
C ALA A 41 -4.72 -9.92 -9.51
N ALA A 42 -4.45 -9.06 -10.50
CA ALA A 42 -3.91 -9.46 -11.79
C ALA A 42 -2.55 -10.15 -11.63
N ALA A 43 -1.65 -9.53 -10.85
CA ALA A 43 -0.34 -10.09 -10.53
C ALA A 43 -0.40 -11.49 -9.91
N ARG A 44 -1.33 -11.70 -8.98
CA ARG A 44 -1.49 -13.00 -8.32
C ARG A 44 -1.98 -14.09 -9.27
N VAL A 45 -2.85 -13.75 -10.22
CA VAL A 45 -3.37 -14.69 -11.22
C VAL A 45 -2.28 -15.10 -12.20
N ASP A 46 -1.44 -14.15 -12.61
CA ASP A 46 -0.43 -14.38 -13.63
C ASP A 46 0.80 -15.14 -13.11
N GLY A 47 0.97 -15.24 -11.78
CA GLY A 47 2.08 -15.99 -11.17
C GLY A 47 3.43 -15.34 -11.46
N LEU A 48 3.50 -14.03 -11.18
CA LEU A 48 4.63 -13.16 -11.51
C LEU A 48 5.95 -13.54 -10.83
N THR A 49 7.06 -13.18 -11.49
CA THR A 49 8.41 -13.27 -10.91
C THR A 49 8.63 -12.22 -9.82
N ALA A 50 9.72 -12.34 -9.05
CA ALA A 50 10.08 -11.33 -8.05
C ALA A 50 10.27 -9.92 -8.66
N GLU A 51 10.84 -9.83 -9.87
CA GLU A 51 11.08 -8.55 -10.55
C GLU A 51 9.76 -7.87 -10.97
N GLU A 52 8.79 -8.67 -11.41
CA GLU A 52 7.46 -8.19 -11.78
C GLU A 52 6.64 -7.81 -10.53
N LEU A 53 6.75 -8.58 -9.45
CA LEU A 53 6.16 -8.22 -8.15
C LEU A 53 6.77 -6.94 -7.54
N GLU A 54 8.04 -6.66 -7.80
CA GLU A 54 8.68 -5.40 -7.41
C GLU A 54 8.02 -4.20 -8.12
N GLN A 55 7.70 -4.34 -9.42
CA GLN A 55 6.93 -3.30 -10.13
C GLN A 55 5.52 -3.15 -9.56
N VAL A 56 4.83 -4.25 -9.29
CA VAL A 56 3.50 -4.23 -8.67
C VAL A 56 3.54 -3.52 -7.31
N TRP A 57 4.54 -3.82 -6.47
CA TRP A 57 4.70 -3.19 -5.16
C TRP A 57 4.88 -1.67 -5.29
N ILE A 58 5.66 -1.20 -6.28
CA ILE A 58 5.81 0.22 -6.59
C ILE A 58 4.49 0.83 -7.09
N GLU A 59 3.75 0.13 -7.94
CA GLU A 59 2.48 0.62 -8.51
C GLU A 59 1.37 0.77 -7.47
N VAL A 60 1.34 -0.11 -6.47
CA VAL A 60 0.33 -0.09 -5.41
C VAL A 60 0.72 0.76 -4.20
N ASP A 61 1.84 1.49 -4.27
CA ASP A 61 2.31 2.39 -3.21
C ASP A 61 1.20 3.34 -2.74
N GLY A 62 1.06 3.50 -1.43
CA GLY A 62 0.08 4.35 -0.77
C GLY A 62 -1.37 3.89 -0.94
N THR A 63 -1.60 2.63 -1.32
CA THR A 63 -2.92 2.01 -1.36
C THR A 63 -3.07 0.95 -0.27
N SER A 64 -4.31 0.58 0.02
CA SER A 64 -4.60 -0.53 0.94
C SER A 64 -4.03 -1.91 0.50
N ALA A 65 -3.60 -2.06 -0.75
CA ALA A 65 -3.01 -3.30 -1.28
C ALA A 65 -1.50 -3.41 -1.04
N GLU A 66 -0.82 -2.29 -0.78
CA GLU A 66 0.64 -2.21 -0.57
C GLU A 66 1.21 -3.24 0.42
N PRO A 67 0.66 -3.42 1.65
CA PRO A 67 1.21 -4.38 2.59
C PRO A 67 1.14 -5.83 2.08
N TRP A 68 0.14 -6.16 1.26
CA TRP A 68 0.05 -7.48 0.64
C TRP A 68 1.05 -7.65 -0.50
N ALA A 69 1.26 -6.62 -1.32
CA ALA A 69 2.26 -6.64 -2.37
C ALA A 69 3.68 -6.83 -1.79
N GLY A 70 4.02 -6.09 -0.72
CA GLY A 70 5.30 -6.26 -0.02
C GLY A 70 5.49 -7.67 0.55
N TYR A 71 4.44 -8.25 1.16
CA TYR A 71 4.48 -9.63 1.62
C TYR A 71 4.70 -10.64 0.49
N TYR A 72 3.98 -10.53 -0.64
CA TYR A 72 4.14 -11.46 -1.75
C TYR A 72 5.51 -11.36 -2.40
N LEU A 73 6.03 -10.14 -2.57
CA LEU A 73 7.39 -9.92 -3.07
C LEU A 73 8.42 -10.58 -2.15
N ALA A 74 8.37 -10.32 -0.85
CA ALA A 74 9.31 -10.92 0.11
C ALA A 74 9.21 -12.46 0.11
N MET A 75 7.99 -13.01 0.05
CA MET A 75 7.78 -14.45 -0.01
C MET A 75 8.31 -15.07 -1.30
N GLN A 76 8.15 -14.39 -2.44
CA GLN A 76 8.67 -14.87 -3.73
C GLN A 76 10.20 -14.90 -3.72
N LEU A 77 10.84 -13.82 -3.25
CA LEU A 77 12.29 -13.74 -3.12
C LEU A 77 12.85 -14.82 -2.19
N TYR A 78 12.15 -15.08 -1.06
CA TYR A 78 12.49 -16.16 -0.15
C TYR A 78 12.34 -17.55 -0.80
N THR A 79 11.24 -17.79 -1.50
CA THR A 79 10.92 -19.07 -2.14
C THR A 79 11.90 -19.40 -3.26
N ASP A 80 12.25 -18.40 -4.08
CA ASP A 80 13.21 -18.57 -5.18
C ASP A 80 14.65 -18.72 -4.64
N GLY A 81 14.91 -18.27 -3.40
CA GLY A 81 16.22 -18.33 -2.76
C GLY A 81 17.28 -17.48 -3.48
N THR A 82 16.84 -16.55 -4.32
CA THR A 82 17.71 -15.76 -5.20
C THR A 82 18.31 -14.54 -4.50
N ASP A 83 17.57 -13.92 -3.58
CA ASP A 83 18.01 -12.73 -2.83
C ASP A 83 17.33 -12.64 -1.45
N LEU A 84 17.87 -13.39 -0.48
CA LEU A 84 17.35 -13.44 0.89
C LEU A 84 17.53 -12.11 1.65
N ASP A 85 18.58 -11.35 1.34
CA ASP A 85 18.81 -10.03 1.94
C ASP A 85 17.73 -9.04 1.47
N ARG A 86 17.37 -9.08 0.18
CA ARG A 86 16.25 -8.29 -0.34
C ARG A 86 14.92 -8.74 0.24
N ALA A 87 14.68 -10.05 0.36
CA ALA A 87 13.47 -10.59 1.00
C ALA A 87 13.32 -10.04 2.43
N HIS A 88 14.42 -10.05 3.21
CA HIS A 88 14.45 -9.51 4.56
C HIS A 88 14.17 -8.00 4.56
N GLN A 89 14.83 -7.25 3.69
CA GLN A 89 14.64 -5.79 3.60
C GLN A 89 13.18 -5.41 3.28
N VAL A 90 12.55 -6.11 2.33
CA VAL A 90 11.15 -5.85 1.95
C VAL A 90 10.21 -6.23 3.09
N ALA A 91 10.43 -7.37 3.75
CA ALA A 91 9.59 -7.77 4.87
C ALA A 91 9.69 -6.79 6.06
N ASP A 92 10.91 -6.39 6.43
CA ASP A 92 11.19 -5.45 7.52
C ASP A 92 10.71 -4.02 7.21
N SER A 93 10.80 -3.55 5.96
CA SER A 93 10.23 -2.25 5.58
C SER A 93 8.70 -2.28 5.63
N THR A 94 8.07 -3.34 5.12
CA THR A 94 6.62 -3.49 5.06
C THR A 94 6.01 -3.56 6.45
N ILE A 95 6.59 -4.36 7.36
CA ILE A 95 6.05 -4.48 8.72
C ILE A 95 6.21 -3.19 9.53
N ARG A 96 7.30 -2.44 9.33
CA ARG A 96 7.50 -1.14 9.98
C ARG A 96 6.54 -0.08 9.47
N ALA A 97 6.21 -0.11 8.17
CA ALA A 97 5.21 0.77 7.59
C ALA A 97 3.78 0.41 8.05
N PHE A 98 3.50 -0.89 8.25
CA PHE A 98 2.16 -1.41 8.52
C PHE A 98 2.09 -2.35 9.74
N PRO A 99 2.50 -1.92 10.95
CA PRO A 99 2.68 -2.83 12.10
C PRO A 99 1.38 -3.43 12.66
N GLY A 100 0.23 -2.83 12.36
CA GLY A 100 -1.09 -3.31 12.79
C GLY A 100 -1.89 -4.00 11.67
N HIS A 101 -1.31 -4.16 10.48
CA HIS A 101 -2.03 -4.75 9.35
C HIS A 101 -2.16 -6.26 9.50
N ALA A 102 -3.18 -6.85 8.88
CA ALA A 102 -3.47 -8.29 8.98
C ALA A 102 -2.33 -9.20 8.48
N VAL A 103 -1.42 -8.65 7.67
CA VAL A 103 -0.25 -9.37 7.13
C VAL A 103 0.96 -9.35 8.07
N ALA A 104 0.97 -8.50 9.11
CA ALA A 104 2.12 -8.34 10.00
C ALA A 104 2.58 -9.66 10.66
N PRO A 105 1.69 -10.54 11.17
CA PRO A 105 2.13 -11.83 11.72
C PRO A 105 2.82 -12.73 10.69
N MET A 106 2.40 -12.67 9.41
CA MET A 106 3.01 -13.46 8.34
C MET A 106 4.39 -12.92 7.96
N LEU A 107 4.57 -11.60 8.04
CA LEU A 107 5.86 -10.94 7.85
C LEU A 107 6.82 -11.25 9.01
N ASP A 108 6.34 -11.25 10.25
CA ASP A 108 7.13 -11.66 11.43
C ASP A 108 7.63 -13.11 11.29
N ASP A 109 6.75 -14.03 10.90
CA ASP A 109 7.12 -15.43 10.66
C ASP A 109 8.15 -15.56 9.53
N LEU A 110 8.00 -14.78 8.45
CA LEU A 110 8.93 -14.77 7.33
C LEU A 110 10.31 -14.21 7.73
N LEU A 111 10.35 -13.12 8.51
CA LEU A 111 11.59 -12.56 9.02
C LEU A 111 12.32 -13.54 9.94
N ALA A 112 11.58 -14.21 10.84
CA ALA A 112 12.16 -15.25 11.69
C ALA A 112 12.74 -16.42 10.87
N ALA A 113 12.09 -16.80 9.77
CA ALA A 113 12.61 -17.80 8.85
C ALA A 113 13.89 -17.30 8.16
N LEU A 114 13.89 -16.08 7.62
CA LEU A 114 15.06 -15.48 6.96
C LEU A 114 16.26 -15.33 7.91
N ASP A 115 16.02 -14.91 9.14
CA ASP A 115 17.07 -14.79 10.17
C ASP A 115 17.70 -16.15 10.50
N SER A 116 16.92 -17.24 10.42
CA SER A 116 17.46 -18.58 10.63
C SER A 116 18.44 -19.03 9.52
N TYR A 117 18.35 -18.42 8.33
CA TYR A 117 19.28 -18.66 7.21
C TYR A 117 20.56 -17.84 7.29
N SER A 118 20.63 -16.82 8.14
CA SER A 118 21.84 -16.06 8.44
C SER A 118 22.46 -16.51 9.77
N PRO A 119 23.26 -17.60 9.80
CA PRO A 119 23.97 -18.01 11.00
C PRO A 119 25.14 -17.04 11.26
N GLY A 120 24.83 -15.88 11.86
CA GLY A 120 25.82 -14.95 12.42
C GLY A 120 26.56 -14.09 11.39
N ALA A 121 26.22 -12.80 11.38
CA ALA A 121 27.20 -11.75 11.14
C ALA A 121 27.97 -11.45 12.44
#